data_AF-A0A5J5B2E5-F1
#
_entry.id   AF-A0A5J5B2E5-F1
#
_cell.length_a   1.000
_cell.length_b   1.000
_cell.length_c   1.000
_cell.angle_alpha   90.00
_cell.angle_beta   90.00
_cell.angle_gamma   90.00
#
_symmetry.space_group_name_H-M   'P 1'
#
loop_
_entity.id
_entity.type
_entity.pdbx_description
1 polymer ?
#
loop_
_entity_poly.entity_id
_entity_poly.type
_entity_poly.pdbx_seq_one_letter_code
_entity_poly.pdbx_strand_id
1 'polypeptide(L)'
;MALSLDLQDFIIRARVLKLYRQALRTTRRAPVHARAELRQTIRQEMENNRNCSDKQKTRFLISQGLERLKGLNEMLDMQGN
;
A
#
# COMPACT_ATOMS: atom_id res chain seq x y z
N MET A 1 -21.41 -11.78 -12.40
CA MET A 1 -21.27 -10.70 -13.41
C MET A 1 -20.14 -9.78 -12.96
N ALA A 2 -19.09 -9.62 -13.77
CA ALA A 2 -18.06 -8.62 -13.47
C ALA A 2 -18.64 -7.24 -13.79
N LEU A 3 -18.71 -6.36 -12.80
CA LEU A 3 -19.06 -4.95 -13.03
C LEU A 3 -17.96 -4.33 -13.90
N SER A 4 -18.32 -3.78 -15.05
CA SER A 4 -17.38 -3.03 -15.89
C SER A 4 -16.97 -1.77 -15.13
N LEU A 5 -15.69 -1.68 -14.78
CA LEU A 5 -15.11 -0.47 -14.20
C LEU A 5 -15.04 0.60 -15.29
N ASP A 6 -15.37 1.85 -14.93
CA ASP A 6 -15.01 2.97 -15.79
C ASP A 6 -13.48 3.12 -15.84
N LEU A 7 -12.98 3.89 -16.82
CA LEU A 7 -11.53 4.08 -17.00
C LEU A 7 -10.86 4.66 -15.75
N GLN A 8 -11.53 5.56 -15.05
CA GLN A 8 -10.98 6.22 -13.87
C GLN A 8 -10.85 5.23 -12.71
N ASP A 9 -11.83 4.37 -12.51
CA ASP A 9 -11.84 3.34 -11.48
C ASP A 9 -10.81 2.26 -11.77
N PHE A 10 -10.65 1.89 -13.05
CA PHE A 10 -9.57 1.00 -13.48
C PHE A 10 -8.19 1.56 -13.13
N ILE A 11 -7.92 2.84 -13.46
CA ILE A 11 -6.66 3.50 -13.16
C ILE A 11 -6.43 3.60 -11.65
N ILE A 12 -7.45 3.97 -10.87
CA ILE A 12 -7.35 4.06 -9.41
C ILE A 12 -7.04 2.69 -8.82
N ARG A 13 -7.76 1.64 -9.23
CA ARG A 13 -7.52 0.26 -8.78
C ARG A 13 -6.11 -0.21 -9.11
N ALA A 14 -5.61 0.10 -10.31
CA ALA A 14 -4.24 -0.22 -10.70
C ALA A 14 -3.21 0.45 -9.79
N ARG A 15 -3.43 1.72 -9.41
CA ARG A 15 -2.56 2.46 -8.48
C ARG A 15 -2.59 1.88 -7.06
N VAL A 16 -3.77 1.52 -6.54
CA VAL A 16 -3.90 0.83 -5.23
C VAL A 16 -3.11 -0.47 -5.24
N LEU A 17 -3.29 -1.31 -6.28
CA LEU A 17 -2.56 -2.58 -6.39
C LEU A 17 -1.05 -2.37 -6.56
N LYS A 18 -0.61 -1.32 -7.25
CA LYS A 18 0.81 -0.96 -7.36
C LYS A 18 1.38 -0.62 -5.97
N LEU A 19 0.71 0.24 -5.21
CA LEU A 19 1.10 0.62 -3.85
C LEU A 19 1.18 -0.61 -2.94
N TYR A 20 0.15 -1.47 -2.94
CA TYR A 20 0.14 -2.69 -2.13
C TYR A 20 1.32 -3.61 -2.44
N ARG A 21 1.58 -3.88 -3.73
CA ARG A 21 2.73 -4.72 -4.12
C ARG A 21 4.07 -4.10 -3.75
N GLN A 22 4.21 -2.77 -3.85
CA GLN A 22 5.42 -2.08 -3.42
C GLN A 22 5.63 -2.22 -1.91
N ALA A 23 4.58 -1.95 -1.10
CA ALA A 23 4.64 -2.10 0.35
C ALA A 23 5.04 -3.52 0.77
N LEU A 24 4.42 -4.55 0.17
CA LEU A 24 4.79 -5.95 0.44
C LEU A 24 6.24 -6.27 0.10
N ARG A 25 6.81 -5.68 -0.97
CA ARG A 25 8.23 -5.88 -1.32
C ARG A 25 9.15 -5.22 -0.30
N THR A 26 8.80 -4.05 0.22
CA THR A 26 9.58 -3.37 1.27
C THR A 26 9.69 -4.21 2.54
N THR A 27 8.67 -5.01 2.89
CA THR A 27 8.76 -5.95 4.04
C THR A 27 9.91 -6.95 3.94
N ARG A 28 10.44 -7.23 2.75
CA ARG A 28 11.59 -8.14 2.57
C ARG A 28 12.90 -7.52 3.05
N ARG A 29 12.98 -6.20 3.10
CA ARG A 29 14.15 -5.44 3.57
C ARG A 29 14.21 -5.34 5.08
N ALA A 30 13.07 -5.51 5.76
CA ALA A 30 13.00 -5.49 7.21
C ALA A 30 13.74 -6.69 7.86
N PRO A 31 14.16 -6.56 9.13
CA PRO A 31 14.68 -7.66 9.93
C PRO A 31 13.72 -8.85 9.97
N VAL A 32 14.25 -10.09 9.99
CA VAL A 32 13.48 -11.33 9.84
C VAL A 32 12.30 -11.42 10.82
N HIS A 33 12.51 -11.03 12.08
CA HIS A 33 11.48 -11.06 13.12
C HIS A 33 10.33 -10.08 12.87
N ALA A 34 10.59 -8.93 12.24
CA ALA A 34 9.59 -7.88 11.99
C ALA A 34 8.81 -8.07 10.67
N ARG A 35 9.28 -8.94 9.75
CA ARG A 35 8.68 -9.08 8.40
C ARG A 35 7.22 -9.54 8.43
N ALA A 36 6.90 -10.47 9.34
CA ALA A 36 5.57 -11.04 9.45
C ALA A 36 4.56 -9.99 9.93
N GLU A 37 4.93 -9.25 10.97
CA GLU A 37 4.13 -8.16 11.53
C GLU A 37 3.92 -7.05 10.50
N LEU A 38 4.99 -6.56 9.85
CA LEU A 38 4.87 -5.52 8.82
C LEU A 38 3.95 -5.93 7.67
N ARG A 39 4.02 -7.20 7.24
CA ARG A 39 3.13 -7.73 6.20
C ARG A 39 1.67 -7.73 6.66
N GLN A 40 1.42 -8.11 7.91
CA GLN A 40 0.09 -8.11 8.49
C GLN A 40 -0.46 -6.69 8.58
N THR A 41 0.33 -5.73 9.05
CA THR A 41 -0.05 -4.32 9.13
C THR A 41 -0.40 -3.75 7.75
N ILE A 42 0.42 -4.02 6.72
CA ILE A 42 0.14 -3.57 5.35
C ILE A 42 -1.18 -4.16 4.82
N ARG A 43 -1.45 -5.43 5.12
CA ARG A 43 -2.72 -6.08 4.73
C ARG A 43 -3.90 -5.46 5.45
N GLN A 44 -3.78 -5.24 6.75
CA GLN A 44 -4.83 -4.65 7.57
C GLN A 44 -5.19 -3.24 7.09
N GLU A 45 -4.19 -2.41 6.78
CA GLU A 45 -4.43 -1.06 6.26
C GLU A 45 -5.19 -1.07 4.92
N MET A 46 -4.92 -2.05 4.05
CA MET A 46 -5.66 -2.20 2.80
C MET A 46 -7.10 -2.65 3.06
N GLU A 47 -7.31 -3.59 3.98
CA GLU A 47 -8.65 -4.08 4.33
C GLU A 47 -9.49 -3.00 5.01
N ASN A 48 -8.89 -2.20 5.89
CA ASN A 48 -9.53 -1.04 6.54
C ASN A 48 -10.13 -0.05 5.53
N ASN A 49 -9.56 0.02 4.32
CA ASN A 49 -9.98 0.93 3.25
C ASN A 49 -10.69 0.22 2.08
N ARG A 50 -10.97 -1.08 2.18
CA ARG A 50 -11.51 -1.91 1.08
C ARG A 50 -12.83 -1.37 0.52
N ASN A 51 -13.67 -0.80 1.37
CA ASN A 51 -15.00 -0.30 1.01
C ASN A 51 -15.01 1.21 0.69
N CYS A 52 -13.84 1.83 0.49
CA CYS A 52 -13.76 3.24 0.10
C CYS A 52 -14.28 3.41 -1.33
N SER A 53 -15.46 4.00 -1.48
CA SER A 53 -16.10 4.30 -2.77
C SER A 53 -15.82 5.71 -3.28
N ASP A 54 -15.30 6.59 -2.43
CA ASP A 54 -14.93 7.96 -2.80
C ASP A 54 -13.58 7.98 -3.54
N LYS A 55 -13.63 8.37 -4.82
CA LYS A 55 -12.46 8.44 -5.71
C LYS A 55 -11.42 9.46 -5.23
N GLN A 56 -11.84 10.61 -4.69
CA GLN A 56 -10.93 11.64 -4.17
C GLN A 56 -10.26 11.16 -2.90
N LYS A 57 -11.03 10.58 -1.97
CA LYS A 57 -10.50 9.96 -0.75
C LYS A 57 -9.50 8.84 -1.09
N THR A 58 -9.82 7.99 -2.06
CA THR A 58 -8.91 6.92 -2.50
C THR A 58 -7.60 7.48 -3.05
N ARG A 59 -7.64 8.56 -3.84
CA ARG A 59 -6.43 9.23 -4.33
C ARG A 59 -5.59 9.81 -3.20
N PHE A 60 -6.24 10.46 -2.24
CA PHE A 60 -5.57 10.98 -1.06
C PHE A 60 -4.88 9.87 -0.26
N LEU A 61 -5.58 8.76 -0.01
CA LEU A 61 -5.03 7.59 0.68
C LEU A 61 -3.85 6.96 -0.07
N ILE A 62 -3.90 6.92 -1.41
CA ILE A 62 -2.76 6.47 -2.22
C ILE A 62 -1.55 7.39 -1.99
N SER A 63 -1.74 8.71 -2.04
CA SER A 63 -0.65 9.67 -1.82
C SER A 63 -0.05 9.53 -0.42
N GLN A 64 -0.90 9.47 0.61
CA GLN A 64 -0.47 9.26 1.99
C GLN A 64 0.25 7.91 2.16
N GLY A 65 -0.25 6.84 1.54
CA GLY A 65 0.38 5.52 1.59
C GLY A 65 1.74 5.49 0.93
N LEU A 66 1.93 6.22 -0.18
CA LEU A 66 3.23 6.37 -0.84
C LEU A 66 4.23 7.12 0.05
N GLU A 67 3.79 8.19 0.73
CA GLU A 67 4.63 8.96 1.67
C GLU A 67 5.06 8.10 2.87
N ARG A 68 4.12 7.39 3.49
CA ARG A 68 4.43 6.43 4.58
C ARG A 68 5.41 5.35 4.13
N LEU A 69 5.23 4.83 2.92
CA LEU A 69 6.12 3.81 2.37
C LEU A 69 7.53 4.35 2.10
N LYS A 70 7.64 5.61 1.67
CA LYS A 70 8.93 6.29 1.51
C LYS A 70 9.65 6.38 2.86
N GLY A 71 8.98 6.88 3.90
CA GLY A 71 9.55 6.95 5.24
C GLY A 71 9.97 5.57 5.78
N LEU A 72 9.14 4.54 5.58
CA LEU A 72 9.52 3.16 5.94
C LEU A 72 10.80 2.70 5.22
N ASN A 73 10.91 2.98 3.92
CA ASN A 73 12.12 2.63 3.16
C ASN A 73 13.35 3.34 3.73
N GLU A 74 13.27 4.65 3.99
CA GLU A 74 14.37 5.43 4.55
C GLU A 74 14.79 4.92 5.93
N MET A 75 13.83 4.55 6.79
CA MET A 75 14.11 3.93 8.10
C MET A 75 14.84 2.59 7.96
N LEU A 76 14.41 1.75 7.02
CA LEU A 76 15.06 0.47 6.74
C LEU A 76 16.45 0.64 6.11
N ASP A 77 16.66 1.69 5.31
CA ASP A 77 17.96 2.04 4.74
C ASP A 77 18.95 2.42 5.85
N MET A 78 18.51 3.19 6.83
CA MET A 78 19.35 3.60 7.98
C MET A 78 19.71 2.44 8.91
N GLN A 79 18.87 1.39 8.99
CA GLN A 79 19.15 0.18 9.77
C GLN A 79 20.08 -0.82 9.07
N GLY A 80 20.37 -0.61 7.78
CA GLY A 80 21.16 -1.51 6.95
C GLY A 80 22.68 -1.24 6.94
N ASN A 81 23.18 -0.38 7.83
CA ASN A 81 24.61 -0.09 8.03
C ASN A 81 25.12 -0.66 9.36
#